data_AF-A0A655JBZ7-F1
#
_entry.id   AF-A0A655JBZ7-F1
#
_cell.length_a   1.000
_cell.length_b   1.000
_cell.length_c   1.000
_cell.angle_alpha   90.00
_cell.angle_beta   90.00
_cell.angle_gamma   90.00
#
_symmetry.space_group_name_H-M   'P 1'
#
loop_
_entity.id
_entity.type
_entity.pdbx_description
1 polymer ?
#
loop_
_entity_poly.entity_id
_entity_poly.type
_entity_poly.pdbx_seq_one_letter_code
_entity_poly.pdbx_strand_id
1 'polypeptide(L)' 'MVAPIASELILPIAVAVQNRITVNELAQTLAVYPSLSGSITEAARRLMAHDDLD' A
#
# COMPACT_ATOMS: atom_id res chain seq x y z
N MET A 1 -2.90 8.19 -6.23
CA MET A 1 -1.80 8.90 -5.53
C MET A 1 -1.56 10.22 -6.22
N VAL A 2 -1.30 11.28 -5.48
CA VAL A 2 -0.91 12.59 -6.02
C VAL A 2 0.35 13.01 -5.28
N ALA A 3 1.49 12.88 -5.94
CA ALA A 3 2.82 13.14 -5.38
C ALA A 3 3.83 13.37 -6.52
N PRO A 4 4.98 14.04 -6.28
CA PRO A 4 5.97 14.34 -7.32
C PRO A 4 6.50 13.10 -8.07
N ILE A 5 6.60 11.95 -7.38
CA ILE A 5 7.10 10.68 -7.93
C ILE A 5 6.00 9.62 -8.09
N ALA A 6 4.74 10.03 -8.31
CA ALA A 6 3.61 9.11 -8.38
C ALA A 6 3.77 7.98 -9.43
N SER A 7 4.47 8.27 -10.54
CA SER A 7 4.77 7.30 -11.59
C SER A 7 5.66 6.15 -11.13
N GLU A 8 6.54 6.36 -10.15
CA GLU A 8 7.37 5.29 -9.57
C GLU A 8 6.62 4.56 -8.45
N LEU A 9 5.81 5.30 -7.68
CA LEU A 9 5.01 4.76 -6.59
C LEU A 9 3.88 3.84 -7.06
N ILE A 10 3.46 3.92 -8.33
CA ILE A 10 2.38 3.07 -8.86
C ILE A 10 2.81 1.61 -9.03
N LEU A 11 4.11 1.34 -9.23
CA LEU A 11 4.64 0.00 -9.46
C LEU A 11 4.25 -1.00 -8.36
N PRO A 12 4.48 -0.75 -7.05
CA PRO A 12 4.08 -1.69 -6.01
C PRO A 12 2.57 -1.98 -6.00
N ILE A 13 1.73 -1.00 -6.35
CA ILE A 13 0.27 -1.20 -6.45
C ILE A 13 -0.08 -2.06 -7.67
N ALA A 14 0.54 -1.80 -8.83
CA ALA A 14 0.31 -2.57 -10.05
C ALA A 14 0.69 -4.05 -9.86
N VAL A 15 1.82 -4.32 -9.21
CA VAL A 15 2.27 -5.68 -8.86
C VAL A 15 1.30 -6.34 -7.88
N ALA A 16 0.81 -5.61 -6.87
CA ALA A 16 -0.16 -6.12 -5.92
C ALA A 16 -1.48 -6.52 -6.60
N VAL A 17 -2.02 -5.67 -7.47
CA VAL A 17 -3.25 -5.95 -8.23
C VAL A 17 -3.06 -7.14 -9.17
N GLN A 18 -1.96 -7.17 -9.93
CA GLN A 18 -1.66 -8.23 -10.88
C GLN A 18 -1.58 -9.61 -10.20
N ASN A 19 -1.03 -9.65 -8.98
CA ASN A 19 -0.86 -10.88 -8.21
C ASN A 19 -1.96 -11.12 -7.17
N ARG A 20 -3.01 -10.29 -7.15
CA ARG A 20 -4.13 -10.37 -6.18
C ARG A 20 -3.66 -10.36 -4.72
N ILE A 21 -2.64 -9.57 -4.42
CA ILE A 21 -2.16 -9.36 -3.05
C ILE A 21 -3.24 -8.61 -2.26
N THR A 22 -3.59 -9.15 -1.10
CA THR A 22 -4.61 -8.56 -0.21
C THR A 22 -4.07 -7.34 0.52
N VAL A 23 -4.97 -6.49 1.03
CA VAL A 23 -4.59 -5.35 1.87
C VAL A 23 -3.89 -5.80 3.17
N ASN A 24 -4.24 -6.97 3.69
CA ASN A 24 -3.61 -7.56 4.88
C ASN A 24 -2.13 -7.89 4.62
N GLU A 25 -1.83 -8.53 3.50
CA GLU A 25 -0.46 -8.85 3.10
C GLU A 25 0.34 -7.58 2.79
N LEU A 26 -0.27 -6.62 2.08
CA LEU A 26 0.36 -5.35 1.74
C LEU A 26 0.72 -4.52 2.99
N ALA A 27 -0.15 -4.51 3.99
CA ALA A 27 0.04 -3.79 5.25
C ALA A 27 1.15 -4.36 6.14
N GLN A 28 1.45 -5.65 6.01
CA GLN A 28 2.55 -6.33 6.71
C GLN A 28 3.92 -6.06 6.07
N THR A 29 3.96 -5.43 4.89
CA THR A 29 5.21 -5.12 4.20
C THR A 29 5.98 -4.02 4.93
N LEU A 30 7.25 -4.26 5.24
CA LEU A 30 8.13 -3.29 5.89
C LEU A 30 8.67 -2.27 4.87
N ALA A 31 8.00 -1.12 4.78
CA ALA A 31 8.47 0.00 3.97
C ALA A 31 9.66 0.72 4.63
N VAL A 32 10.61 1.20 3.82
CA VAL A 32 11.75 2.01 4.27
C VAL A 32 11.26 3.34 4.86
N TYR A 33 11.90 3.81 5.94
CA TYR A 33 11.58 5.09 6.59
C TYR A 33 12.78 6.06 6.54
N PRO A 34 12.58 7.35 6.20
CA PRO A 34 11.34 8.00 5.75
C PRO A 34 11.08 7.80 4.25
N SER A 35 9.83 7.49 3.85
CA SER A 35 9.48 7.34 2.42
C SER A 35 8.00 7.67 2.11
N LEU A 36 7.73 8.08 0.86
CA LEU A 36 6.36 8.19 0.35
C LEU A 36 5.71 6.82 0.12
N SER A 37 6.49 5.79 -0.22
CA SER A 37 5.96 4.43 -0.38
C SER A 37 5.43 3.85 0.94
N GLY A 38 5.97 4.28 2.09
CA GLY A 38 5.40 3.95 3.41
C GLY A 38 3.94 4.41 3.59
N SER A 39 3.49 5.44 2.87
CA SER A 39 2.09 5.87 2.87
C SER A 39 1.16 4.87 2.18
N ILE A 40 1.68 4.03 1.28
CA ILE A 40 0.93 2.94 0.63
C ILE A 40 0.65 1.83 1.65
N THR A 41 1.67 1.42 2.42
CA THR A 41 1.52 0.44 3.50
C THR A 41 0.56 0.94 4.59
N GLU A 42 0.60 2.24 4.89
CA GLU A 42 -0.34 2.84 5.84
C GLU A 42 -1.77 2.87 5.33
N ALA A 43 -1.98 3.19 4.04
CA ALA A 43 -3.31 3.09 3.43
C ALA A 43 -3.84 1.65 3.49
N ALA A 44 -2.99 0.64 3.26
CA ALA A 44 -3.36 -0.77 3.38
C ALA A 44 -3.79 -1.12 4.81
N ARG A 45 -3.06 -0.68 5.86
CA ARG A 45 -3.44 -0.87 7.26
C ARG A 45 -4.83 -0.29 7.60
N ARG A 46 -5.15 0.87 7.04
CA ARG A 46 -6.46 1.50 7.24
C ARG A 46 -7.59 0.70 6.59
N LEU A 47 -7.34 0.09 5.44
CA LEU A 47 -8.31 -0.78 4.76
C LEU A 47 -8.51 -2.09 5.52
N MET A 48 -7.45 -2.68 6.10
CA MET A 48 -7.60 -3.85 6.99
C MET A 48 -8.56 -3.55 8.15
N ALA A 49 -8.32 -2.43 8.84
CA ALA A 49 -9.15 -2.03 9.97
C ALA A 49 -10.59 -1.71 9.56
N HIS A 50 -10.83 -1.33 8.30
CA HIS A 50 -12.19 -1.15 7.78
C HIS A 50 -12.88 -2.50 7.53
N ASP A 51 -12.17 -3.49 6.98
CA ASP A 51 -12.71 -4.83 6.72
C ASP A 51 -13.12 -5.56 8.01
N ASP A 52 -12.43 -5.28 9.13
CA ASP A 52 -12.75 -5.84 10.46
C ASP A 52 -14.02 -5.25 11.11
N LEU A 53 -14.59 -4.16 10.57
CA LEU A 53 -15.74 -3.43 11.14
C LEU A 53 -17.08 -3.76 10.45
N ASP A 54 -17.06 -4.57 9.39
CA ASP A 54 -18.24 -5.09 8.68
C ASP A 54 -18.60 -6.53 9.14
#